data_AF-A0A7Y2EBB0-F1
#
_entry.id   AF-A0A7Y2EBB0-F1
#
_cell.length_a   1.000
_cell.length_b   1.000
_cell.length_c   1.000
_cell.angle_alpha   90.00
_cell.angle_beta   90.00
_cell.angle_gamma   90.00
#
_symmetry.space_group_name_H-M   'P 1'
#
loop_
_entity.id
_entity.type
_entity.pdbx_description
1 polymer ?
#
loop_
_entity_poly.entity_id
_entity_poly.type
_entity_poly.pdbx_seq_one_letter_code
_entity_poly.pdbx_strand_id
1 'polypeptide(L)'
;MSSNNLRSVPVYRKALELCIMSRELASYVSNKDLLHLYQSNSLRDIMADAILADAILIPQQIARAESSNSLAVRRKSARFINIMTRNILSYCNGLEKDGVKEKEYLNLLRKEIRSFRRSFKKWRKAIGPAGSSGSWGFNDYLY
;
A
#
# COMPACT_ATOMS: atom_id res chain seq x y z
N MET A 1 -20.76 -12.98 17.73
CA MET A 1 -20.15 -12.38 16.52
C MET A 1 -18.84 -13.10 16.28
N SER A 2 -18.71 -13.83 15.17
CA SER A 2 -17.48 -14.57 14.87
C SER A 2 -16.32 -13.59 14.73
N SER A 3 -15.30 -13.75 15.55
CA SER A 3 -14.03 -13.05 15.43
C SER A 3 -13.39 -13.45 14.10
N ASN A 4 -13.75 -12.72 13.03
CA ASN A 4 -13.14 -12.90 11.72
C ASN A 4 -11.64 -12.65 11.89
N ASN A 5 -10.86 -13.72 11.85
CA ASN A 5 -9.41 -13.64 11.94
C ASN A 5 -8.91 -12.85 10.73
N LEU A 6 -8.50 -11.59 10.89
CA LEU A 6 -7.97 -10.78 9.79
C LEU A 6 -6.81 -11.45 9.07
N ARG A 7 -6.04 -12.29 9.78
CA ARG A 7 -4.98 -13.08 9.16
C ARG A 7 -5.52 -14.15 8.21
N SER A 8 -6.81 -14.47 8.15
CA SER A 8 -7.35 -15.35 7.10
C SER A 8 -7.62 -14.60 5.79
N VAL A 9 -7.70 -13.27 5.82
CA VAL A 9 -7.98 -12.43 4.64
C VAL A 9 -6.72 -12.34 3.76
N PRO A 10 -6.72 -12.86 2.52
CA PRO A 10 -5.51 -12.92 1.70
C PRO A 10 -4.90 -11.55 1.36
N VAL A 11 -5.74 -10.53 1.14
CA VAL A 11 -5.26 -9.16 0.87
C VAL A 11 -4.60 -8.55 2.11
N TYR A 12 -5.04 -8.91 3.31
CA TYR A 12 -4.46 -8.43 4.56
C TYR A 12 -3.05 -9.00 4.76
N ARG A 13 -2.83 -10.30 4.49
CA ARG A 13 -1.48 -10.90 4.51
C ARG A 13 -0.54 -10.20 3.52
N LYS A 14 -1.00 -9.97 2.29
CA LYS A 14 -0.22 -9.24 1.27
C LYS A 14 0.08 -7.81 1.68
N ALA A 15 -0.80 -7.14 2.42
CA ALA A 15 -0.53 -5.82 2.98
C ALA A 15 0.56 -5.87 4.05
N LEU A 16 0.60 -6.90 4.90
CA LEU A 16 1.66 -7.06 5.89
C LEU A 16 3.02 -7.34 5.23
N GLU A 17 3.06 -8.18 4.19
CA GLU A 17 4.26 -8.42 3.39
C GLU A 17 4.77 -7.11 2.74
N LEU A 18 3.84 -6.30 2.21
CA LEU A 18 4.15 -4.97 1.68
C LEU A 18 4.74 -4.03 2.75
N CYS A 19 4.17 -4.01 3.96
CA CYS A 19 4.73 -3.23 5.08
C CYS A 19 6.16 -3.62 5.42
N ILE A 20 6.45 -4.93 5.46
CA ILE A 20 7.79 -5.43 5.76
C ILE A 20 8.75 -4.95 4.66
N MET A 21 8.41 -5.17 3.39
CA MET A 21 9.26 -4.74 2.28
C MET A 21 9.48 -3.22 2.25
N SER A 22 8.45 -2.42 2.54
CA SER A 22 8.55 -0.96 2.64
C SER A 22 9.44 -0.52 3.79
N ARG A 23 9.40 -1.21 4.94
CA ARG A 23 10.29 -0.96 6.07
C ARG A 23 11.75 -1.25 5.72
N GLU A 24 12.01 -2.39 5.10
CA GLU A 24 13.36 -2.74 4.64
C GLU A 24 13.88 -1.68 3.68
N LEU A 25 13.10 -1.32 2.64
CA LEU A 25 13.51 -0.25 1.71
C LEU A 25 13.82 1.06 2.45
N ALA A 26 12.99 1.49 3.39
CA ALA A 26 13.21 2.73 4.13
C ALA A 26 14.48 2.68 4.98
N SER A 27 14.75 1.55 5.64
CA SER A 27 15.97 1.33 6.43
C SER A 27 17.24 1.31 5.58
N TYR A 28 17.14 0.90 4.32
CA TYR A 28 18.28 0.89 3.40
C TYR A 28 18.49 2.23 2.68
N VAL A 29 17.40 2.92 2.32
CA VAL A 29 17.47 4.22 1.63
C VAL A 29 17.88 5.34 2.60
N SER A 30 17.56 5.20 3.88
CA SER A 30 17.93 6.16 4.90
C SER A 30 19.03 5.64 5.82
N ASN A 31 20.03 6.47 6.08
CA ASN A 31 21.06 6.19 7.09
C ASN A 31 20.61 6.59 8.51
N LYS A 32 19.32 6.88 8.71
CA LYS A 32 18.74 7.37 9.98
C LYS A 32 17.85 6.33 10.62
N ASP A 33 17.57 6.52 11.91
CA ASP A 33 16.49 5.81 12.58
C ASP A 33 15.15 6.12 11.89
N LEU A 34 14.41 5.07 11.53
CA LEU A 34 13.09 5.16 10.89
C LEU A 34 12.12 6.04 11.68
N LEU A 35 12.24 6.08 13.00
CA LEU A 35 11.38 6.92 13.86
C LEU A 35 11.61 8.41 13.65
N HIS A 36 12.73 8.81 13.07
CA HIS A 36 13.14 10.21 12.89
C HIS A 36 13.12 10.66 11.42
N LEU A 37 12.65 9.84 10.48
CA LEU A 37 12.61 10.22 9.06
C LEU A 37 11.76 11.46 8.81
N TYR A 38 10.64 11.59 9.52
CA TYR A 38 9.73 12.74 9.43
C TYR A 38 10.38 14.08 9.79
N GLN A 39 11.54 14.07 10.47
CA GLN A 39 12.30 15.26 10.84
C GLN A 39 13.40 15.60 9.81
N SER A 40 13.54 14.80 8.75
CA SER A 40 14.59 14.96 7.76
C SER A 40 14.22 15.95 6.66
N ASN A 41 15.20 16.75 6.24
CA ASN A 41 15.11 17.60 5.05
C ASN A 41 15.67 16.92 3.78
N SER A 42 16.11 15.65 3.87
CA SER A 42 16.56 14.88 2.71
C SER A 42 15.36 14.40 1.90
N LEU A 43 15.36 14.67 0.58
CA LEU A 43 14.31 14.20 -0.31
C LEU A 43 14.14 12.67 -0.22
N ARG A 44 15.25 11.92 -0.13
CA ARG A 44 15.21 10.45 0.02
C ARG A 44 14.50 10.02 1.30
N ASP A 45 14.80 10.67 2.41
CA ASP A 45 14.19 10.33 3.71
C ASP A 45 12.70 10.67 3.72
N ILE A 46 12.31 11.82 3.15
CA ILE A 46 10.90 12.22 3.02
C ILE A 46 10.13 11.20 2.17
N MET A 47 10.71 10.73 1.07
CA MET A 47 10.10 9.73 0.22
C MET A 47 10.04 8.35 0.88
N ALA A 48 11.08 7.96 1.62
CA ALA A 48 11.11 6.72 2.39
C ALA A 48 10.04 6.73 3.51
N ASP A 49 9.91 7.84 4.23
CA ASP A 49 8.86 8.06 5.24
C ASP A 49 7.47 7.94 4.63
N ALA A 50 7.24 8.61 3.49
CA ALA A 50 5.96 8.56 2.80
C ALA A 50 5.60 7.14 2.30
N ILE A 51 6.58 6.38 1.80
CA ILE A 51 6.40 4.96 1.45
C ILE A 51 5.99 4.15 2.68
N LEU A 52 6.69 4.32 3.80
CA LEU A 52 6.45 3.58 5.03
C LEU A 52 5.07 3.92 5.63
N ALA A 53 4.71 5.20 5.66
CA ALA A 53 3.42 5.68 6.16
C ALA A 53 2.26 5.10 5.37
N ASP A 54 2.30 5.18 4.03
CA ASP A 54 1.27 4.62 3.17
C ASP A 54 1.20 3.09 3.31
N ALA A 55 2.34 2.41 3.40
CA ALA A 55 2.38 0.96 3.61
C ALA A 55 1.69 0.56 4.93
N ILE A 56 1.98 1.25 6.04
CA ILE A 56 1.38 1.01 7.35
C ILE A 56 -0.14 1.26 7.37
N LEU A 57 -0.62 2.26 6.63
CA LEU A 57 -2.04 2.60 6.58
C LEU A 57 -2.87 1.61 5.75
N ILE A 58 -2.29 0.94 4.75
CA ILE A 58 -2.99 -0.06 3.92
C ILE A 58 -3.65 -1.18 4.75
N PRO A 59 -2.94 -1.95 5.61
CA PRO A 59 -3.57 -2.99 6.41
C PRO A 59 -4.61 -2.45 7.39
N GLN A 60 -4.44 -1.21 7.90
CA GLN A 60 -5.44 -0.57 8.76
C GLN A 60 -6.74 -0.29 8.00
N GLN A 61 -6.66 0.16 6.75
CA GLN A 61 -7.86 0.35 5.91
C GLN A 61 -8.55 -0.98 5.56
N ILE A 62 -7.79 -2.06 5.36
CA ILE A 62 -8.36 -3.40 5.16
C ILE A 62 -9.09 -3.84 6.43
N ALA A 63 -8.46 -3.73 7.60
CA ALA A 63 -9.06 -4.08 8.87
C ALA A 63 -10.37 -3.29 9.11
N ARG A 64 -10.35 -1.97 8.85
CA ARG A 64 -11.53 -1.10 8.94
C ARG A 64 -12.66 -1.52 8.00
N ALA A 65 -12.35 -1.95 6.79
CA ALA A 65 -13.34 -2.42 5.84
C ALA A 65 -13.93 -3.78 6.25
N GLU A 66 -13.10 -4.70 6.74
CA GLU A 66 -13.54 -6.02 7.21
C GLU A 66 -14.39 -5.94 8.48
N SER A 67 -14.14 -4.95 9.35
CA SER A 67 -14.89 -4.76 10.59
C SER A 67 -16.18 -3.94 10.42
N SER A 68 -16.48 -3.44 9.22
CA SER A 68 -17.60 -2.51 8.99
C SER A 68 -18.72 -3.15 8.18
N ASN A 69 -19.95 -3.02 8.68
CA ASN A 69 -21.15 -3.38 7.92
C ASN A 69 -21.57 -2.29 6.91
N SER A 70 -20.95 -1.10 6.95
CA SER A 70 -21.28 0.01 6.05
C SER A 70 -20.58 -0.13 4.72
N LEU A 71 -21.35 -0.34 3.64
CA LEU A 71 -20.82 -0.39 2.28
C LEU A 71 -20.06 0.89 1.90
N ALA A 72 -20.50 2.06 2.39
CA ALA A 72 -19.81 3.33 2.16
C ALA A 72 -18.42 3.35 2.79
N VAL A 73 -18.28 2.87 4.03
CA VAL A 73 -16.97 2.76 4.72
C VAL A 73 -16.06 1.79 3.98
N ARG A 74 -16.56 0.60 3.63
CA ARG A 74 -15.79 -0.42 2.88
C ARG A 74 -15.28 0.13 1.54
N ARG A 75 -16.15 0.82 0.79
CA ARG A 75 -15.80 1.47 -0.48
C ARG A 75 -14.77 2.59 -0.30
N LYS A 76 -14.93 3.43 0.73
CA LYS A 76 -13.99 4.52 1.04
C LYS A 76 -12.60 3.96 1.40
N SER A 77 -12.53 2.93 2.23
CA SER A 77 -11.28 2.24 2.56
C SER A 77 -10.61 1.63 1.33
N ALA A 78 -11.37 0.97 0.44
CA ALA A 78 -10.82 0.50 -0.83
C ALA A 78 -10.26 1.63 -1.70
N ARG A 79 -10.91 2.80 -1.75
CA ARG A 79 -10.40 3.96 -2.47
C ARG A 79 -9.09 4.47 -1.89
N PHE A 80 -8.97 4.58 -0.57
CA PHE A 80 -7.72 4.99 0.08
C PHE A 80 -6.59 3.99 -0.18
N ILE A 81 -6.86 2.69 -0.09
CA ILE A 81 -5.86 1.66 -0.40
C ILE A 81 -5.30 1.84 -1.81
N ASN A 82 -6.17 2.11 -2.80
CA ASN A 82 -5.71 2.33 -4.17
C ASN A 82 -4.87 3.62 -4.32
N ILE A 83 -5.21 4.70 -3.60
CA ILE A 83 -4.43 5.94 -3.59
C ILE A 83 -3.03 5.68 -3.02
N MET A 84 -2.95 5.11 -1.81
CA MET A 84 -1.69 4.78 -1.13
C MET A 84 -0.81 3.86 -1.98
N THR A 85 -1.41 2.86 -2.64
CA THR A 85 -0.68 1.98 -3.55
C THR A 85 -0.06 2.73 -4.74
N ARG A 86 -0.76 3.74 -5.29
CA ARG A 86 -0.25 4.58 -6.38
C ARG A 86 0.85 5.53 -5.89
N ASN A 87 0.67 6.10 -4.71
CA ASN A 87 1.66 6.97 -4.07
C ASN A 87 2.99 6.23 -3.89
N ILE A 88 2.97 5.02 -3.30
CA ILE A 88 4.18 4.21 -3.12
C ILE A 88 4.91 4.00 -4.46
N LEU A 89 4.20 3.70 -5.56
CA LEU A 89 4.81 3.58 -6.89
C LEU A 89 5.43 4.90 -7.38
N SER A 90 4.73 6.02 -7.18
CA SER A 90 5.25 7.35 -7.51
C SER A 90 6.51 7.67 -6.71
N TYR A 91 6.56 7.32 -5.43
CA TYR A 91 7.75 7.51 -4.59
C TYR A 91 8.89 6.59 -5.02
N CYS A 92 8.62 5.32 -5.40
CA CYS A 92 9.65 4.47 -6.00
C CYS A 92 10.26 5.10 -7.25
N ASN A 93 9.42 5.70 -8.10
CA ASN A 93 9.88 6.38 -9.32
C ASN A 93 10.70 7.63 -9.02
N GLY A 94 10.32 8.41 -8.00
CA GLY A 94 11.12 9.58 -7.62
C GLY A 94 12.46 9.19 -7.00
N LEU A 95 12.52 8.13 -6.17
CA LEU A 95 13.78 7.61 -5.61
C LEU A 95 14.72 7.11 -6.72
N GLU A 96 14.17 6.43 -7.74
CA GLU A 96 14.94 6.01 -8.89
C GLU A 96 15.49 7.19 -9.71
N LYS A 97 14.68 8.25 -9.89
CA LYS A 97 15.11 9.49 -10.58
C LYS A 97 16.12 10.30 -9.77
N ASP A 98 16.02 10.27 -8.44
CA ASP A 98 16.97 10.88 -7.51
C ASP A 98 18.34 10.16 -7.48
N GLY A 99 18.47 9.03 -8.19
CA GLY A 99 19.74 8.33 -8.34
C GLY A 99 20.10 7.44 -7.16
N VAL A 100 19.10 6.90 -6.45
CA VAL A 100 19.30 5.78 -5.52
C VAL A 100 19.95 4.62 -6.29
N LYS A 101 21.08 4.11 -5.80
CA LYS A 101 21.86 3.06 -6.47
C LYS A 101 21.15 1.70 -6.35
N GLU A 102 20.29 1.56 -5.36
CA GLU A 102 19.65 0.36 -4.86
C GLU A 102 18.37 0.01 -5.64
N LYS A 103 18.49 -0.03 -6.98
CA LYS A 103 17.36 -0.29 -7.88
C LYS A 103 16.70 -1.66 -7.64
N GLU A 104 17.44 -2.62 -7.11
CA GLU A 104 16.96 -3.96 -6.78
C GLU A 104 15.87 -3.93 -5.70
N TYR A 105 16.05 -3.16 -4.64
CA TYR A 105 15.06 -3.00 -3.58
C TYR A 105 13.80 -2.29 -4.07
N LEU A 106 13.96 -1.26 -4.91
CA LEU A 106 12.84 -0.59 -5.58
C LEU A 106 12.06 -1.56 -6.48
N ASN A 107 12.78 -2.41 -7.22
CA ASN A 107 12.17 -3.42 -8.08
C ASN A 107 11.46 -4.52 -7.29
N LEU A 108 12.00 -4.92 -6.14
CA LEU A 108 11.38 -5.86 -5.23
C LEU A 108 10.08 -5.29 -4.63
N LEU A 109 10.11 -4.03 -4.15
CA LEU A 109 8.89 -3.37 -3.67
C LEU A 109 7.82 -3.25 -4.76
N ARG A 110 8.21 -2.91 -6.00
CA ARG A 110 7.28 -2.90 -7.14
C ARG A 110 6.68 -4.28 -7.44
N LYS A 111 7.46 -5.36 -7.30
CA LYS A 111 6.95 -6.75 -7.43
C LYS A 111 5.92 -7.05 -6.35
N GLU A 112 6.21 -6.67 -5.10
CA GLU A 112 5.26 -6.84 -3.98
C GLU A 112 3.98 -6.04 -4.19
N ILE A 113 4.06 -4.80 -4.68
CA ILE A 113 2.88 -4.00 -5.03
C ILE A 113 2.03 -4.69 -6.10
N ARG A 114 2.65 -5.28 -7.14
CA ARG A 114 1.91 -6.05 -8.15
C ARG A 114 1.22 -7.27 -7.55
N SER A 115 1.90 -7.99 -6.66
CA SER A 115 1.35 -9.13 -5.92
C SER A 115 0.14 -8.71 -5.06
N PHE A 116 0.30 -7.67 -4.25
CA PHE A 116 -0.75 -7.07 -3.44
C PHE A 116 -1.96 -6.64 -4.28
N ARG A 117 -1.72 -5.92 -5.38
CA ARG A 117 -2.74 -5.41 -6.31
C ARG A 117 -3.63 -6.51 -6.88
N ARG A 118 -3.08 -7.69 -7.19
CA ARG A 118 -3.86 -8.85 -7.66
C ARG A 118 -4.81 -9.35 -6.57
N SER A 119 -4.33 -9.45 -5.33
CA SER A 119 -5.17 -9.83 -4.17
C SER A 119 -6.23 -8.78 -3.87
N PHE A 120 -5.84 -7.50 -3.90
CA PHE A 120 -6.72 -6.35 -3.70
C PHE A 120 -7.86 -6.28 -4.73
N LYS A 121 -7.58 -6.58 -6.01
CA LYS A 121 -8.62 -6.66 -7.06
C LYS A 121 -9.67 -7.71 -6.74
N LYS A 122 -9.27 -8.90 -6.28
CA LYS A 122 -10.19 -9.97 -5.88
C LYS A 122 -11.03 -9.56 -4.67
N TRP A 123 -10.37 -9.03 -3.64
CA TRP A 123 -11.02 -8.57 -2.42
C TRP A 123 -12.05 -7.46 -2.68
N ARG A 124 -11.70 -6.46 -3.49
CA ARG A 124 -12.59 -5.35 -3.85
C ARG A 124 -13.85 -5.81 -4.58
N LYS A 125 -13.76 -6.82 -5.46
CA LYS A 125 -14.93 -7.39 -6.13
C LYS A 125 -15.93 -7.99 -5.13
N ALA A 126 -15.44 -8.56 -4.01
CA ALA A 126 -16.29 -9.10 -2.95
C ALA A 126 -16.97 -8.02 -2.08
N ILE A 127 -16.56 -6.75 -2.15
CA ILE A 127 -17.24 -5.65 -1.44
C ILE A 127 -18.58 -5.31 -2.11
N GLY A 128 -18.67 -5.48 -3.43
CA GLY A 128 -19.87 -5.20 -4.21
C GLY A 128 -19.56 -4.48 -5.53
N PRO A 129 -20.56 -4.32 -6.41
CA PRO A 129 -20.38 -3.67 -7.71
C PRO A 129 -19.96 -2.20 -7.56
N ALA A 130 -19.23 -1.70 -8.55
CA ALA A 130 -18.83 -0.30 -8.62
C ALA A 130 -19.96 0.58 -9.15
N GLY A 131 -20.89 0.99 -8.27
CA GLY A 131 -21.92 1.99 -8.60
C GLY A 131 -22.62 1.79 -9.94
N SER A 132 -23.17 2.88 -10.50
CA SER A 132 -23.85 2.90 -11.80
C SER A 132 -22.89 2.86 -13.00
N SER A 133 -21.60 3.17 -12.82
CA SER A 133 -20.61 3.20 -13.90
C SER A 133 -19.89 1.86 -14.14
N GLY A 134 -20.15 0.84 -13.32
CA GLY A 134 -19.50 -0.48 -13.39
C GLY A 134 -18.00 -0.50 -13.09
N SER A 135 -17.36 0.67 -12.99
CA SER A 135 -15.92 0.84 -12.80
C SER A 135 -15.62 1.59 -11.52
N TRP A 136 -14.71 1.05 -10.72
CA TRP A 136 -14.25 1.69 -9.48
C TRP A 136 -13.41 2.96 -9.74
N GLY A 137 -13.22 3.35 -11.01
CA GLY A 137 -12.32 4.45 -11.39
C GLY A 137 -10.84 4.09 -11.20
N PHE A 138 -10.53 2.79 -11.11
CA PHE A 138 -9.17 2.29 -10.98
C PHE A 138 -8.69 1.81 -12.34
N ASN A 139 -7.47 2.20 -12.72
CA ASN A 139 -6.85 1.71 -13.94
C ASN A 139 -6.39 0.26 -13.70
N ASP A 140 -7.32 -0.65 -13.95
CA ASP A 140 -7.17 -2.09 -13.76
C ASP A 140 -6.36 -2.77 -14.88
N TYR A 141 -5.79 -1.99 -15.80
CA TYR A 141 -4.97 -2.45 -16.93
C TYR A 141 -3.46 -2.28 -16.70
N LEU A 142 -3.06 -1.63 -15.60
CA LEU A 142 -1.64 -1.41 -15.23
C LEU A 142 -1.10 -2.49 -14.26
N TYR A 143 -1.57 -3.75 -14.35
CA TYR A 143 -1.15 -4.84 -13.47
C TYR A 143 -0.07 -5.74 -14.09
#